data_AF-A0A356U825-F1
#
_entry.id   AF-A0A356U825-F1
#
_cell.length_a   1.000
_cell.length_b   1.000
_cell.length_c   1.000
_cell.angle_alpha   90.00
_cell.angle_beta   90.00
_cell.angle_gamma   90.00
#
_symmetry.space_group_name_H-M   'P 1'
#
loop_
_entity.id
_entity.type
_entity.pdbx_description
1 polymer ?
#
loop_
_entity_poly.entity_id
_entity_poly.type
_entity_poly.pdbx_seq_one_letter_code
_entity_poly.pdbx_strand_id
1 'polypeptide(L)'
;MPVFIKYTLLTSLLSFLMASFPALTFLIAILWGGSLIMAGINLDLKQMLAVTGLSIVVLYAVAGVHIPFYHLAFFGLSAIMMGFLANMGKGYYHVQKWGMAAAVIGVTLFTLMVYFSTGQIGIQEMEKQLNIYLQENEKQFEQSGLIELYEERGITREELEDSIQPMVKSFARHLPAFYYLQAIL
;
A
#
# COMPACT_ATOMS: atom_id res chain seq x y z
N MET A 1 12.98 2.77 -28.95
CA MET A 1 11.54 2.53 -29.23
C MET A 1 10.99 1.21 -28.70
N PRO A 2 11.56 0.02 -28.98
CA PRO A 2 10.97 -1.24 -28.49
C PRO A 2 11.01 -1.37 -26.96
N VAL A 3 12.07 -0.86 -26.32
CA VAL A 3 12.22 -0.88 -24.85
C VAL A 3 11.22 0.05 -24.17
N PHE A 4 11.01 1.26 -24.71
CA PHE A 4 9.99 2.19 -24.21
C PHE A 4 8.60 1.55 -24.22
N ILE A 5 8.17 1.01 -25.37
CA ILE A 5 6.86 0.36 -25.51
C ILE A 5 6.71 -0.80 -24.51
N LYS A 6 7.76 -1.62 -24.32
CA LYS A 6 7.74 -2.72 -23.34
C LYS A 6 7.46 -2.22 -21.93
N TYR A 7 8.17 -1.19 -21.46
CA TYR A 7 7.96 -0.63 -20.13
C TYR A 7 6.59 0.04 -20.00
N THR A 8 6.15 0.77 -21.04
CA THR A 8 4.81 1.38 -21.06
C THR A 8 3.70 0.33 -20.91
N LEU A 9 3.77 -0.76 -21.68
CA LEU A 9 2.79 -1.85 -21.61
C LEU A 9 2.86 -2.56 -20.26
N LEU A 10 4.07 -2.85 -19.76
CA LEU A 10 4.27 -3.53 -18.48
C LEU A 10 3.73 -2.70 -17.32
N THR A 11 4.09 -1.43 -17.20
CA THR A 11 3.64 -0.57 -16.09
C THR A 11 2.14 -0.30 -16.16
N SER A 12 1.58 -0.17 -17.37
CA SER A 12 0.14 -0.01 -17.57
C SER A 12 -0.62 -1.28 -17.19
N LEU A 13 -0.12 -2.46 -17.58
CA LEU A 13 -0.70 -3.75 -17.22
C LEU A 13 -0.67 -3.95 -15.70
N LEU A 14 0.46 -3.68 -15.05
CA LEU A 14 0.58 -3.79 -13.59
C LEU A 14 -0.37 -2.80 -12.88
N SER A 15 -0.51 -1.58 -13.40
CA SER A 15 -1.48 -0.60 -12.87
C SER A 15 -2.93 -1.09 -13.00
N PHE A 16 -3.28 -1.71 -14.12
CA PHE A 16 -4.58 -2.32 -14.34
C PHE A 16 -4.83 -3.51 -13.41
N LEU A 17 -3.83 -4.38 -13.23
CA LEU A 17 -3.92 -5.54 -12.34
C LEU A 17 -4.07 -5.13 -10.88
N MET A 18 -3.37 -4.08 -10.43
CA MET A 18 -3.52 -3.53 -9.08
C MET A 18 -4.95 -3.04 -8.80
N ALA A 19 -5.60 -2.45 -9.80
CA ALA A 19 -6.97 -1.98 -9.69
C ALA A 19 -7.98 -3.15 -9.72
N SER A 20 -7.69 -4.19 -10.52
CA SER A 20 -8.60 -5.32 -10.73
C SER A 20 -8.53 -6.37 -9.62
N PHE A 21 -7.38 -6.49 -8.93
CA PHE A 21 -7.14 -7.52 -7.91
C PHE A 21 -6.64 -6.90 -6.58
N PRO A 22 -7.53 -6.28 -5.78
CA PRO A 22 -7.18 -5.65 -4.50
C PRO A 22 -6.39 -6.54 -3.54
N ALA A 23 -6.70 -7.85 -3.52
CA ALA A 23 -6.04 -8.82 -2.64
C ALA A 23 -4.55 -9.03 -2.97
N LEU A 24 -4.14 -8.78 -4.21
CA LEU A 24 -2.74 -8.95 -4.67
C LEU A 24 -2.01 -7.62 -4.83
N THR A 25 -2.67 -6.51 -4.50
CA THR A 25 -2.18 -5.16 -4.74
C THR A 25 -0.79 -4.92 -4.17
N PHE A 26 -0.48 -5.41 -2.97
CA PHE A 26 0.83 -5.26 -2.36
C PHE A 26 1.95 -5.88 -3.23
N LEU A 27 1.77 -7.12 -3.68
CA LEU A 27 2.75 -7.82 -4.51
C LEU A 27 2.89 -7.16 -5.88
N ILE A 28 1.77 -6.75 -6.49
CA ILE A 28 1.78 -6.11 -7.80
C ILE A 28 2.39 -4.71 -7.72
N ALA A 29 2.18 -3.97 -6.62
CA ALA A 29 2.78 -2.66 -6.40
C ALA A 29 4.31 -2.72 -6.31
N ILE A 30 4.86 -3.79 -5.71
CA ILE A 30 6.32 -4.04 -5.70
C ILE A 30 6.83 -4.26 -7.13
N LEU A 31 6.14 -5.10 -7.92
CA LEU A 31 6.51 -5.34 -9.32
C LEU A 31 6.41 -4.05 -10.16
N TRP A 32 5.37 -3.25 -9.92
CA TRP A 32 5.16 -1.97 -10.58
C TRP A 32 6.28 -0.99 -10.25
N GLY A 33 6.60 -0.82 -8.96
CA GLY A 33 7.71 0.02 -8.52
C GLY A 33 9.06 -0.42 -9.09
N GLY A 34 9.36 -1.72 -9.02
CA GLY A 34 10.56 -2.30 -9.62
C GLY A 34 10.64 -2.05 -11.13
N SER A 35 9.51 -2.17 -11.84
CA SER A 35 9.45 -1.89 -13.28
C SER A 35 9.72 -0.42 -13.61
N LEU A 36 9.30 0.52 -12.76
CA LEU A 36 9.61 1.95 -12.91
C LEU A 36 11.09 2.26 -12.65
N ILE A 37 11.70 1.62 -11.65
CA ILE A 37 13.14 1.75 -11.38
C ILE A 37 13.94 1.23 -12.59
N MET A 38 13.57 0.05 -13.10
CA MET A 38 14.18 -0.52 -14.31
C MET A 38 13.96 0.34 -15.55
N ALA A 39 12.79 0.96 -15.68
CA ALA A 39 12.53 1.94 -16.74
C ALA A 39 13.47 3.15 -16.62
N GLY A 40 13.75 3.62 -15.40
CA GLY A 40 14.73 4.68 -15.13
C GLY A 40 16.16 4.32 -15.55
N ILE A 41 16.55 3.05 -15.44
CA ILE A 41 17.89 2.59 -15.87
C ILE A 41 18.00 2.50 -17.41
N ASN A 42 16.91 2.10 -18.08
CA ASN A 42 16.95 1.69 -19.49
C ASN A 42 16.39 2.73 -20.48
N LEU A 43 15.75 3.79 -20.00
CA LEU A 43 15.11 4.82 -20.82
C LEU A 43 15.71 6.20 -20.56
N ASP A 44 15.55 7.14 -21.49
CA ASP A 44 15.87 8.55 -21.22
C ASP A 44 14.89 9.14 -20.21
N LEU A 45 15.30 10.17 -19.47
CA LEU A 45 14.46 10.85 -18.47
C LEU A 45 13.05 11.21 -18.99
N LYS A 46 12.96 11.77 -20.21
CA LYS A 46 11.67 12.14 -20.81
C LYS A 46 10.76 10.92 -21.02
N GLN A 47 11.35 9.79 -21.43
CA GLN A 47 10.63 8.54 -21.65
C GLN A 47 10.21 7.92 -20.32
N MET A 48 11.09 7.88 -19.31
CA MET A 48 10.75 7.41 -17.97
C MET A 48 9.59 8.21 -17.36
N LEU A 49 9.64 9.54 -17.45
CA LEU A 49 8.57 10.41 -16.97
C LEU A 49 7.26 10.17 -17.74
N ALA A 50 7.31 9.95 -19.05
CA ALA A 50 6.14 9.60 -19.84
C ALA A 50 5.55 8.24 -19.43
N VAL A 51 6.37 7.21 -19.20
CA VAL A 51 5.92 5.89 -18.70
C VAL A 51 5.26 6.03 -17.33
N THR A 52 5.87 6.79 -16.43
CA THR A 52 5.36 7.05 -15.08
C THR A 52 4.04 7.80 -15.12
N GLY A 53 3.96 8.88 -15.91
CA GLY A 53 2.75 9.68 -16.05
C GLY A 53 1.60 8.84 -16.63
N LEU A 54 1.87 8.06 -17.67
CA LEU A 54 0.85 7.19 -18.27
C LEU A 54 0.37 6.12 -17.30
N SER A 55 1.26 5.46 -16.55
CA SER A 55 0.85 4.42 -15.61
C SER A 55 -0.04 4.97 -14.49
N ILE A 56 0.27 6.17 -13.99
CA ILE A 56 -0.57 6.88 -13.01
C ILE A 56 -1.94 7.22 -13.61
N VAL A 57 -1.99 7.70 -14.87
CA VAL A 57 -3.25 7.99 -15.56
C VAL A 57 -4.10 6.74 -15.74
N VAL A 58 -3.49 5.60 -16.10
CA VAL A 58 -4.20 4.31 -16.19
C VAL A 58 -4.74 3.90 -14.82
N LEU A 59 -3.92 3.96 -13.77
CA LEU A 59 -4.34 3.62 -12.42
C LEU A 59 -5.52 4.49 -11.96
N TYR A 60 -5.44 5.80 -12.24
CA TYR A 60 -6.51 6.75 -11.95
C TYR A 60 -7.80 6.44 -12.71
N ALA A 61 -7.71 6.14 -14.01
CA ALA A 61 -8.87 5.87 -14.86
C ALA A 61 -9.62 4.60 -14.44
N VAL A 62 -8.91 3.58 -13.92
CA VAL A 62 -9.51 2.29 -13.57
C VAL A 62 -9.94 2.24 -12.10
N ALA A 63 -9.14 2.80 -11.19
CA ALA A 63 -9.32 2.66 -9.74
C ALA A 63 -9.97 3.89 -9.08
N GLY A 64 -10.16 4.99 -9.82
CA GLY A 64 -10.68 6.25 -9.28
C GLY A 64 -9.63 7.08 -8.53
N VAL A 65 -10.05 8.22 -7.96
CA VAL A 65 -9.14 9.26 -7.43
C VAL A 65 -8.36 8.81 -6.18
N HIS A 66 -8.98 8.04 -5.29
CA HIS A 66 -8.42 7.76 -3.96
C HIS A 66 -7.34 6.67 -3.98
N ILE A 67 -7.44 5.71 -4.89
CA ILE A 67 -6.54 4.57 -4.95
C ILE A 67 -5.12 4.96 -5.41
N PRO A 68 -4.91 5.74 -6.49
CA PRO A 68 -3.58 6.19 -6.91
C PRO A 68 -2.84 6.97 -5.84
N PHE A 69 -3.54 7.77 -5.03
CA PHE A 69 -2.91 8.55 -3.95
C PHE A 69 -2.23 7.63 -2.92
N TYR A 70 -2.92 6.59 -2.47
CA TYR A 70 -2.35 5.58 -1.57
C TYR A 70 -1.12 4.91 -2.19
N HIS A 71 -1.24 4.46 -3.44
CA HIS A 71 -0.16 3.75 -4.12
C HIS A 71 1.06 4.62 -4.37
N LEU A 72 0.85 5.89 -4.70
CA LEU A 72 1.91 6.87 -4.87
C LEU A 72 2.60 7.20 -3.54
N ALA A 73 1.84 7.34 -2.46
CA ALA A 73 2.40 7.61 -1.14
C ALA A 73 3.28 6.47 -0.62
N PHE A 74 2.81 5.22 -0.75
CA PHE A 74 3.50 4.06 -0.18
C PHE A 74 4.60 3.47 -1.06
N PHE A 75 4.43 3.50 -2.39
CA PHE A 75 5.35 2.82 -3.31
C PHE A 75 5.84 3.72 -4.44
N GLY A 76 4.96 4.53 -5.02
CA GLY A 76 5.27 5.30 -6.23
C GLY A 76 6.32 6.38 -6.04
N LEU A 77 6.24 7.18 -4.98
CA LEU A 77 7.22 8.24 -4.71
C LEU A 77 8.64 7.69 -4.59
N SER A 78 8.80 6.59 -3.85
CA SER A 78 10.09 5.90 -3.73
C SER A 78 10.56 5.36 -5.08
N ALA A 79 9.71 4.64 -5.80
CA ALA A 79 10.06 4.07 -7.10
C ALA A 79 10.44 5.13 -8.15
N ILE A 80 9.72 6.26 -8.17
CA ILE A 80 10.00 7.38 -9.08
C ILE A 80 11.32 8.05 -8.70
N MET A 81 11.55 8.32 -7.41
CA MET A 81 12.81 8.91 -6.93
C MET A 81 14.00 7.99 -7.24
N MET A 82 13.85 6.69 -6.99
CA MET A 82 14.89 5.71 -7.26
C MET A 82 15.15 5.57 -8.76
N GLY A 83 14.10 5.50 -9.59
CA GLY A 83 14.21 5.47 -11.04
C GLY A 83 14.88 6.72 -11.61
N PHE A 84 14.54 7.89 -11.09
CA PHE A 84 15.15 9.17 -11.47
C PHE A 84 16.65 9.22 -11.13
N LEU A 85 17.02 8.84 -9.90
CA LEU A 85 18.42 8.83 -9.48
C LEU A 85 19.24 7.75 -10.19
N ALA A 86 18.63 6.61 -10.49
CA ALA A 86 19.24 5.55 -11.29
C ALA A 86 19.48 6.04 -12.73
N ASN A 87 18.54 6.80 -13.31
CA ASN A 87 18.72 7.43 -14.63
C ASN A 87 19.91 8.39 -14.67
N MET A 88 20.13 9.13 -13.59
CA MET A 88 21.30 10.02 -13.44
C MET A 88 22.62 9.28 -13.19
N GLY A 89 22.63 7.94 -13.20
CA GLY A 89 23.82 7.13 -12.94
C GLY A 89 24.34 7.23 -11.50
N LYS A 90 23.48 7.60 -10.52
CA LYS A 90 23.88 7.65 -9.11
C LYS A 90 24.11 6.23 -8.59
N GLY A 91 25.10 6.09 -7.69
CA GLY A 91 25.43 4.80 -7.08
C GLY A 91 24.30 4.26 -6.19
N TYR A 92 24.29 2.95 -6.00
CA TYR A 92 23.23 2.20 -5.28
C TYR A 92 22.87 2.81 -3.92
N TYR A 93 23.85 3.06 -3.05
CA TYR A 93 23.60 3.62 -1.72
C TYR A 93 22.94 4.99 -1.76
N HIS A 94 23.24 5.79 -2.78
CA HIS A 94 22.64 7.11 -2.96
C HIS A 94 21.17 6.99 -3.40
N VAL A 95 20.91 6.08 -4.35
CA VAL A 95 19.56 5.75 -4.84
C VAL A 95 18.70 5.23 -3.69
N GLN A 96 19.22 4.27 -2.90
CA GLN A 96 18.50 3.68 -1.77
C GLN A 96 18.19 4.70 -0.68
N LYS A 97 19.17 5.52 -0.28
CA LYS A 97 18.99 6.55 0.76
C LYS A 97 17.85 7.51 0.43
N TRP A 98 17.83 8.01 -0.81
CA TRP A 98 16.82 8.97 -1.24
C TRP A 98 15.47 8.30 -1.58
N GLY A 99 15.48 7.05 -2.03
CA GLY A 99 14.26 6.24 -2.14
C GLY A 99 13.56 6.07 -0.80
N MET A 100 14.32 5.66 0.23
CA MET A 100 13.80 5.53 1.60
C MET A 100 13.31 6.88 2.16
N ALA A 101 14.05 7.97 1.93
CA ALA A 101 13.60 9.31 2.33
C ALA A 101 12.27 9.69 1.64
N ALA A 102 12.12 9.39 0.35
CA ALA A 102 10.88 9.63 -0.40
C ALA A 102 9.71 8.77 0.12
N ALA A 103 9.98 7.51 0.49
CA ALA A 103 8.97 6.63 1.11
C ALA A 103 8.49 7.17 2.45
N VAL A 104 9.40 7.59 3.33
CA VAL A 104 9.07 8.19 4.63
C VAL A 104 8.26 9.47 4.47
N ILE A 105 8.63 10.32 3.49
CA ILE A 105 7.85 11.53 3.16
C ILE A 105 6.45 11.16 2.67
N GLY A 106 6.33 10.18 1.77
CA GLY A 106 5.05 9.71 1.25
C GLY A 106 4.13 9.20 2.35
N VAL A 107 4.63 8.34 3.23
CA VAL A 107 3.87 7.84 4.40
C VAL A 107 3.50 8.96 5.36
N THR A 108 4.39 9.93 5.58
CA THR A 108 4.09 11.08 6.44
C THR A 108 2.97 11.94 5.87
N LEU A 109 3.02 12.24 4.57
CA LEU A 109 1.96 13.00 3.89
C LEU A 109 0.64 12.25 3.90
N PHE A 110 0.66 10.94 3.64
CA PHE A 110 -0.52 10.10 3.73
C PHE A 110 -1.13 10.12 5.14
N THR A 111 -0.30 9.90 6.15
CA THR A 111 -0.72 9.88 7.56
C THR A 111 -1.31 11.23 7.95
N LEU A 112 -0.62 12.33 7.67
CA LEU A 112 -1.12 13.69 7.92
C LEU A 112 -2.45 13.93 7.22
N MET A 113 -2.58 13.56 5.95
CA MET A 113 -3.83 13.73 5.20
C MET A 113 -4.98 12.93 5.85
N VAL A 114 -4.73 11.70 6.28
CA VAL A 114 -5.73 10.91 7.03
C VAL A 114 -6.10 11.64 8.32
N TYR A 115 -5.12 12.09 9.12
CA TYR A 115 -5.38 12.81 10.36
C TYR A 115 -6.13 14.13 10.17
N PHE A 116 -5.85 14.90 9.10
CA PHE A 116 -6.53 16.16 8.81
C PHE A 116 -7.92 15.98 8.20
N SER A 117 -8.09 15.01 7.30
CA SER A 117 -9.39 14.73 6.65
C SER A 117 -10.39 14.10 7.62
N THR A 118 -9.90 13.32 8.58
CA THR A 118 -10.74 12.67 9.60
C THR A 118 -10.69 13.37 10.96
N GLY A 119 -9.82 14.37 11.17
CA GLY A 119 -9.78 15.23 12.38
C GLY A 119 -9.75 14.47 13.71
N GLN A 120 -8.63 13.85 14.12
CA GLN A 120 -8.50 12.97 15.31
C GLN A 120 -9.48 11.77 15.41
N ILE A 121 -10.60 11.79 14.68
CA ILE A 121 -11.60 10.72 14.56
C ILE A 121 -11.04 9.58 13.71
N GLY A 122 -9.93 9.75 12.98
CA GLY A 122 -9.32 8.68 12.17
C GLY A 122 -8.97 7.40 12.92
N ILE A 123 -8.52 7.48 14.18
CA ILE A 123 -8.28 6.29 15.01
C ILE A 123 -9.60 5.65 15.44
N GLN A 124 -10.61 6.45 15.81
CA GLN A 124 -11.93 5.94 16.21
C GLN A 124 -12.73 5.37 15.02
N GLU A 125 -12.67 5.98 13.85
CA GLU A 125 -13.30 5.49 12.63
C GLU A 125 -12.58 4.24 12.12
N MET A 126 -11.26 4.15 12.29
CA MET A 126 -10.51 2.90 12.06
C MET A 126 -10.87 1.80 13.06
N GLU A 127 -10.94 2.10 14.36
CA GLU A 127 -11.43 1.15 15.38
C GLU A 127 -12.83 0.66 15.00
N LYS A 128 -13.71 1.55 14.56
CA LYS A 128 -15.06 1.22 14.08
C LYS A 128 -15.04 0.36 12.82
N GLN A 129 -14.19 0.66 11.83
CA GLN A 129 -14.06 -0.18 10.63
C GLN A 129 -13.51 -1.57 10.96
N LEU A 130 -12.48 -1.67 11.80
CA LEU A 130 -11.94 -2.95 12.27
C LEU A 130 -12.99 -3.76 13.03
N ASN A 131 -13.79 -3.11 13.87
CA ASN A 131 -14.90 -3.76 14.58
C ASN A 131 -15.99 -4.24 13.61
N ILE A 132 -16.34 -3.44 12.59
CA ILE A 132 -17.27 -3.87 11.52
C ILE A 132 -16.71 -5.09 10.77
N TYR A 133 -15.44 -5.07 10.40
CA TYR A 133 -14.79 -6.21 9.77
C TYR A 133 -14.79 -7.46 10.65
N LEU A 134 -14.58 -7.32 11.96
CA LEU A 134 -14.66 -8.46 12.88
C LEU A 134 -16.08 -9.03 12.93
N GLN A 135 -17.09 -8.19 13.03
CA GLN A 135 -18.50 -8.60 13.01
C GLN A 135 -18.89 -9.26 11.67
N GLU A 136 -18.41 -8.75 10.54
CA GLU A 136 -18.66 -9.34 9.23
C GLU A 136 -17.96 -10.71 9.07
N ASN A 137 -16.75 -10.86 9.61
CA ASN A 137 -16.01 -12.12 9.59
C ASN A 137 -16.47 -13.12 10.64
N GLU A 138 -17.26 -12.70 11.62
CA GLU A 138 -17.79 -13.56 12.68
C GLU A 138 -18.58 -14.75 12.12
N LYS A 139 -19.38 -14.51 11.07
CA LYS A 139 -20.07 -15.58 10.34
C LYS A 139 -19.13 -16.55 9.62
N GLN A 140 -17.97 -16.07 9.15
CA GLN A 140 -16.94 -16.95 8.58
C GLN A 140 -16.24 -17.75 9.68
N PHE A 141 -15.99 -17.16 10.85
CA PHE A 141 -15.42 -17.86 12.00
C PHE A 141 -16.37 -18.92 12.55
N GLU A 142 -17.67 -18.64 12.63
CA GLU A 142 -18.71 -19.63 12.95
C GLU A 142 -18.71 -20.78 11.94
N GLN A 143 -18.72 -20.47 10.64
CA GLN A 143 -18.70 -21.50 9.58
C GLN A 143 -17.43 -22.34 9.55
N SER A 144 -16.32 -21.82 10.10
CA SER A 144 -15.05 -22.53 10.17
C SER A 144 -14.96 -23.54 11.32
N GLY A 145 -15.93 -23.56 12.24
CA GLY A 145 -15.93 -24.39 13.45
C GLY A 145 -14.90 -23.96 14.50
N LEU A 146 -14.20 -22.84 14.29
CA LEU A 146 -13.22 -22.32 15.25
C LEU A 146 -13.90 -21.95 16.57
N ILE A 147 -15.08 -21.32 16.54
CA ILE A 147 -15.79 -20.91 17.75
C ILE A 147 -16.21 -22.12 18.60
N GLU A 148 -16.76 -23.18 17.98
CA GLU A 148 -17.12 -24.42 18.68
C GLU A 148 -15.91 -25.06 19.38
N LEU A 149 -14.74 -25.06 18.74
CA LEU A 149 -13.48 -25.54 19.31
C LEU A 149 -13.02 -24.78 20.57
N TYR A 150 -13.34 -23.49 20.65
CA TYR A 150 -13.05 -22.66 21.83
C TYR A 150 -14.11 -22.82 22.93
N GLU A 151 -15.38 -22.97 22.54
CA GLU A 151 -16.49 -23.27 23.46
C GLU A 151 -16.31 -24.64 24.15
N GLU A 152 -15.85 -25.66 23.41
CA GLU A 152 -15.50 -26.98 23.97
C GLU A 152 -14.37 -26.91 25.01
N ARG A 153 -13.53 -25.88 24.93
CA ARG A 153 -12.45 -25.60 25.90
C ARG A 153 -12.89 -24.70 27.06
N GLY A 154 -14.17 -24.37 27.13
CA GLY A 154 -14.76 -23.54 28.17
C GLY A 154 -14.57 -22.05 27.99
N ILE A 155 -14.16 -21.59 26.79
CA ILE A 155 -14.08 -20.15 26.46
C ILE A 155 -15.39 -19.75 25.80
N THR A 156 -16.10 -18.82 26.41
CA THR A 156 -17.35 -18.31 25.85
C THR A 156 -17.09 -17.34 24.69
N ARG A 157 -18.08 -17.17 23.81
CA ARG A 157 -18.03 -16.21 22.71
C ARG A 157 -17.74 -14.78 23.19
N GLU A 158 -18.39 -14.36 24.27
CA GLU A 158 -18.19 -13.03 24.87
C GLU A 158 -16.74 -12.85 25.36
N GLU A 159 -16.15 -13.86 25.99
CA GLU A 159 -14.73 -13.82 26.39
C GLU A 159 -13.79 -13.75 25.20
N LEU A 160 -14.15 -14.40 24.08
CA LEU A 160 -13.37 -14.34 22.85
C LEU A 160 -13.41 -12.94 22.24
N GLU A 161 -14.60 -12.33 22.12
CA GLU A 161 -14.78 -10.96 21.63
C GLU A 161 -14.07 -9.93 22.51
N ASP A 162 -14.20 -10.05 23.84
CA ASP A 162 -13.53 -9.18 24.81
C ASP A 162 -12.00 -9.32 24.75
N SER A 163 -11.48 -10.48 24.37
CA SER A 163 -10.04 -10.67 24.16
C SER A 163 -9.52 -10.01 22.88
N ILE A 164 -10.37 -9.86 21.85
CA ILE A 164 -10.01 -9.30 20.55
C ILE A 164 -10.07 -7.75 20.56
N GLN A 165 -11.03 -7.15 21.28
CA GLN A 165 -11.17 -5.69 21.34
C GLN A 165 -9.89 -4.93 21.76
N PRO A 166 -9.15 -5.32 22.81
CA PRO A 166 -7.89 -4.69 23.18
C PRO A 166 -6.85 -4.77 22.07
N MET A 167 -6.84 -5.89 21.32
CA MET A 167 -5.95 -6.10 20.19
C MET A 167 -6.27 -5.12 19.05
N VAL A 168 -7.55 -5.00 18.66
CA VAL A 168 -8.02 -4.04 17.65
C VAL A 168 -7.60 -2.61 17.99
N LYS A 169 -7.84 -2.21 19.24
CA LYS A 169 -7.48 -0.89 19.75
C LYS A 169 -5.97 -0.64 19.70
N SER A 170 -5.17 -1.66 20.03
CA SER A 170 -3.72 -1.58 19.94
C SER A 170 -3.24 -1.45 18.50
N PHE A 171 -3.81 -2.25 17.57
CA PHE A 171 -3.49 -2.18 16.15
C PHE A 171 -3.85 -0.83 15.53
N ALA A 172 -5.04 -0.30 15.80
CA ALA A 172 -5.48 1.00 15.28
C ALA A 172 -4.54 2.14 15.72
N ARG A 173 -4.05 2.11 16.98
CA ARG A 173 -3.12 3.11 17.51
C ARG A 173 -1.71 3.00 16.94
N HIS A 174 -1.25 1.79 16.64
CA HIS A 174 0.11 1.56 16.12
C HIS A 174 0.17 1.42 14.60
N LEU A 175 -0.97 1.49 13.91
CA LEU A 175 -1.05 1.43 12.45
C LEU A 175 -0.11 2.43 11.74
N PRO A 176 0.00 3.70 12.18
CA PRO A 176 0.96 4.62 11.57
C PRO A 176 2.39 4.09 11.66
N ALA A 177 2.76 3.47 12.78
CA ALA A 177 4.09 2.89 12.94
C ALA A 177 4.34 1.73 11.96
N PHE A 178 3.33 0.90 11.66
CA PHE A 178 3.42 -0.14 10.64
C PHE A 178 3.65 0.44 9.24
N TYR A 179 3.01 1.56 8.90
CA TYR A 179 3.25 2.25 7.63
C TYR A 179 4.69 2.75 7.50
N TYR A 180 5.26 3.30 8.57
CA TYR A 180 6.67 3.72 8.59
C TYR A 180 7.63 2.52 8.51
N LEU A 181 7.32 1.41 9.19
CA LEU A 181 8.10 0.18 9.07
C LEU A 181 8.11 -0.35 7.64
N GLN A 182 6.96 -0.37 6.97
CA GLN A 182 6.86 -0.75 5.56
C GLN A 182 7.65 0.18 4.62
N ALA A 183 7.79 1.46 4.96
CA ALA A 183 8.58 2.40 4.16
C ALA A 183 10.10 2.23 4.33
N ILE A 184 10.55 1.66 5.45
CA ILE A 184 11.96 1.54 5.83
C ILE A 184 12.52 0.14 5.53
N LEU A 185 11.71 -0.91 5.74
CA LEU A 185 12.05 -2.32 5.49
C LEU A 185 11.94 -2.67 4.00
#